data_AF-A0A971YC93-F1
#
_entry.id   AF-A0A971YC93-F1
#
_cell.length_a   1.000
_cell.length_b   1.000
_cell.length_c   1.000
_cell.angle_alpha   90.00
_cell.angle_beta   90.00
_cell.angle_gamma   90.00
#
_symmetry.space_group_name_H-M   'P 1'
#
loop_
_entity.id
_entity.type
_entity.pdbx_description
1 polymer ?
#
loop_
_entity_poly.entity_id
_entity_poly.type
_entity_poly.pdbx_seq_one_letter_code
_entity_poly.pdbx_strand_id
1 'polypeptide(L)' 'MLHGETVQSPLPQDLPWWQPDHAIFFGVLYAVLFSIGSGLGVVILKSLSETIKERL' A
#
# COMPACT_ATOMS: atom_id res chain seq x y z
N MET A 1 -2.58 18.76 -17.82
CA MET A 1 -3.08 17.57 -18.52
C MET A 1 -2.99 17.81 -20.01
N LEU A 2 -2.03 17.15 -20.68
CA LEU A 2 -1.94 17.01 -22.12
C LEU A 2 -3.21 16.31 -22.65
N HIS A 3 -3.50 16.50 -23.93
CA HIS A 3 -4.67 15.88 -24.53
C HIS A 3 -4.44 14.36 -24.65
N GLY A 4 -5.31 13.55 -24.03
CA GLY A 4 -5.26 12.08 -24.09
C GLY A 4 -4.71 11.36 -22.85
N GLU A 5 -4.31 12.07 -21.80
CA GLU A 5 -3.95 11.43 -20.53
C GLU A 5 -5.19 10.97 -19.74
N THR A 6 -5.13 9.75 -19.21
CA THR A 6 -6.07 9.23 -18.23
C THR A 6 -5.81 9.85 -16.85
N VAL A 7 -6.74 9.65 -15.90
CA VAL A 7 -6.66 10.15 -14.51
C VAL A 7 -5.24 10.08 -13.95
N GLN A 8 -4.69 11.23 -13.56
CA GLN A 8 -3.43 11.30 -12.83
C GLN A 8 -3.61 10.55 -11.50
N SER A 9 -2.93 9.41 -11.39
CA SER A 9 -3.16 8.42 -10.35
C SER A 9 -1.84 8.12 -9.63
N PRO A 10 -1.84 8.05 -8.29
CA PRO A 10 -0.66 7.66 -7.52
C PRO A 10 -0.48 6.13 -7.48
N LEU A 11 -1.16 5.39 -8.36
CA LEU A 11 -1.02 3.94 -8.42
C LEU A 11 0.34 3.57 -9.02
N PRO A 12 0.92 2.43 -8.61
CA PRO A 12 2.24 2.04 -9.05
C PRO A 12 2.41 1.98 -10.57
N GLN A 13 1.41 1.52 -11.32
CA GLN A 13 1.51 1.39 -12.78
C GLN A 13 1.53 2.72 -13.53
N ASP A 14 1.09 3.81 -12.89
CA ASP A 14 0.94 5.13 -13.51
C ASP A 14 2.12 6.07 -13.17
N LEU A 15 3.06 5.60 -12.33
CA LEU A 15 4.17 6.40 -11.84
C LEU A 15 5.42 6.31 -12.73
N PRO A 16 6.06 7.45 -13.07
CA PRO A 16 7.31 7.47 -13.81
C PRO A 16 8.48 7.08 -12.90
N TRP A 17 8.64 5.78 -12.62
CA TRP A 17 9.63 5.23 -11.68
C TRP A 17 11.09 5.57 -12.01
N TRP A 18 11.39 5.96 -13.24
CA TRP A 18 12.71 6.41 -13.63
C TRP A 18 13.02 7.83 -13.15
N GLN A 19 12.01 8.63 -12.81
CA GLN A 19 12.19 9.96 -12.25
C GLN A 19 12.58 9.85 -10.76
N PRO A 20 13.75 10.37 -10.34
CA PRO A 20 14.27 10.18 -8.99
C PRO A 20 13.35 10.68 -7.88
N ASP A 21 12.67 11.79 -8.11
CA ASP A 21 11.72 12.40 -7.18
C ASP A 21 10.51 11.48 -6.91
N HIS A 22 9.96 10.86 -7.96
CA HIS A 22 8.87 9.90 -7.83
C HIS A 22 9.35 8.61 -7.14
N ALA A 23 10.49 8.07 -7.55
CA ALA A 23 11.05 6.84 -6.99
C ALA A 23 11.28 6.96 -5.47
N ILE A 24 11.87 8.08 -5.02
CA ILE A 24 12.17 8.29 -3.59
C ILE A 24 10.88 8.53 -2.81
N PHE A 25 10.02 9.46 -3.25
CA PHE A 25 8.80 9.81 -2.52
C PHE A 25 7.87 8.60 -2.37
N PHE A 26 7.55 7.93 -3.47
CA PHE A 26 6.63 6.79 -3.44
C PHE A 26 7.25 5.54 -2.83
N GLY A 27 8.57 5.34 -2.96
CA GLY A 27 9.28 4.27 -2.27
C GLY A 27 9.15 4.38 -0.75
N VAL A 28 9.40 5.56 -0.19
CA VAL A 28 9.24 5.81 1.25
C VAL A 28 7.78 5.68 1.68
N LEU A 29 6.85 6.28 0.91
CA LEU A 29 5.41 6.19 1.19
C LEU A 29 4.96 4.74 1.28
N TYR A 30 5.30 3.92 0.29
CA TYR A 30 4.89 2.52 0.24
C TYR A 30 5.55 1.67 1.33
N ALA A 31 6.80 1.97 1.71
CA ALA A 31 7.44 1.31 2.84
C ALA A 31 6.72 1.59 4.17
N VAL A 32 6.27 2.83 4.38
CA VAL A 32 5.49 3.22 5.57
C VAL A 32 4.12 2.54 5.55
N LEU A 33 3.41 2.57 4.42
CA LEU A 33 2.12 1.90 4.28
C LEU A 33 2.21 0.39 4.51
N PHE A 34 3.27 -0.26 4.00
CA PHE A 34 3.53 -1.66 4.25
C PHE A 34 3.80 -1.94 5.73
N SER A 35 4.57 -1.07 6.39
CA SER A 35 4.87 -1.21 7.83
C SER A 35 3.61 -1.14 8.67
N ILE A 36 2.76 -0.13 8.44
CA ILE A 36 1.50 0.03 9.16
C ILE A 36 0.52 -1.10 8.81
N GLY A 37 0.40 -1.43 7.52
CA GLY A 37 -0.47 -2.49 7.02
C GLY A 37 -0.09 -3.87 7.57
N SER A 38 1.20 -4.17 7.72
CA SER A 38 1.66 -5.42 8.33
C SER A 38 1.31 -5.49 9.82
N GLY A 39 1.51 -4.39 10.57
CA GLY A 39 1.10 -4.31 11.98
C GLY A 39 -0.41 -4.52 12.15
N LEU A 40 -1.22 -3.85 11.34
CA LEU A 40 -2.67 -4.03 11.32
C LEU A 40 -3.06 -5.46 10.92
N GLY A 41 -2.42 -6.02 9.89
CA GLY A 41 -2.65 -7.37 9.40
C GLY A 41 -2.40 -8.43 10.48
N VAL A 42 -1.33 -8.29 11.25
CA VAL A 42 -1.03 -9.18 12.38
C VAL A 42 -2.16 -9.15 13.42
N VAL A 43 -2.65 -7.96 13.77
CA VAL A 43 -3.75 -7.82 14.75
C VAL A 43 -5.03 -8.47 14.21
N ILE A 44 -5.40 -8.19 12.96
CA ILE A 44 -6.59 -8.79 12.34
C ILE A 44 -6.49 -10.32 12.33
N LEU A 45 -5.37 -10.87 11.86
CA LEU A 45 -5.16 -12.32 11.80
C LEU A 45 -5.23 -12.96 13.19
N LYS A 46 -4.66 -12.31 14.21
CA LYS A 46 -4.71 -12.79 15.59
C LYS A 46 -6.14 -12.78 16.12
N SER A 47 -6.89 -11.69 15.94
CA SER A 47 -8.30 -11.60 16.36
C SER A 47 -9.18 -12.63 15.66
N LEU A 48 -8.96 -12.89 14.37
CA LEU A 48 -9.66 -13.95 13.64
C LEU A 48 -9.32 -15.34 14.18
N SER A 49 -8.05 -15.61 14.45
CA SER A 49 -7.61 -16.90 14.99
C SER A 49 -8.19 -17.17 16.38
N GLU A 50 -8.22 -16.17 17.26
CA GLU A 50 -8.84 -16.26 18.58
C GLU A 50 -10.35 -16.52 18.47
N THR A 51 -11.05 -15.77 17.62
CA THR A 51 -12.49 -15.95 17.37
C THR A 51 -12.82 -17.35 16.85
N ILE A 52 -12.00 -17.89 15.94
CA ILE A 52 -12.19 -19.24 15.39
C ILE A 52 -11.95 -20.30 16.47
N LYS A 53 -10.89 -20.16 17.27
CA LYS A 53 -10.59 -21.07 18.39
C LYS A 53 -11.70 -21.12 19.43
N GLU A 54 -12.35 -19.98 19.70
CA GLU A 54 -13.42 -19.91 20.70
C GLU A 54 -14.74 -20.51 20.21
N ARG A 55 -14.94 -20.61 18.89
CA ARG A 55 -16.15 -21.19 18.28
C ARG A 55 -16.04 -22.68 17.94
N LEU A 56 -14.85 -23.26 18.01
CA LEU A 56 -14.58 -24.70 17.79
C LEU A 56 -14.56 -25.44 19.12
#